data_AF-A0A7X8SB12-F1
#
_entry.id   AF-A0A7X8SB12-F1
#
_cell.length_a   1.000
_cell.length_b   1.000
_cell.length_c   1.000
_cell.angle_alpha   90.00
_cell.angle_beta   90.00
_cell.angle_gamma   90.00
#
_symmetry.space_group_name_H-M   'P 1'
#
loop_
_entity.id
_entity.type
_entity.pdbx_description
1 polymer ?
#
loop_
_entity_poly.entity_id
_entity_poly.type
_entity_poly.pdbx_seq_one_letter_code
_entity_poly.pdbx_strand_id
1 'polypeptide(L)'
;MPLKLVTGMMKSSGNEALLVMNTGSMNKLVLVTKQALLDLAFPPRCDESRLQEYMGVLSDIASTKYDRGEIKPDGRVLITSNDVTKWRELQ
;
A
#
# COMPACT_ATOMS: atom_id res chain seq x y z
N MET A 1 -2.58 -8.51 14.33
CA MET A 1 -2.85 -7.12 14.79
C MET A 1 -2.68 -6.25 13.57
N PRO A 2 -3.67 -5.44 13.18
CA PRO A 2 -3.57 -4.68 11.95
C PRO A 2 -2.39 -3.72 12.02
N LEU A 3 -1.69 -3.55 10.90
CA LEU A 3 -0.63 -2.57 10.79
C LEU A 3 -1.25 -1.18 10.95
N LYS A 4 -0.65 -0.35 11.81
CA LYS A 4 -1.09 1.04 11.98
C LYS A 4 -0.26 1.95 11.09
N LEU A 5 -0.93 2.73 10.24
CA LEU A 5 -0.27 3.69 9.38
C LEU A 5 0.45 4.76 10.22
N VAL A 6 1.74 4.96 9.96
CA VAL A 6 2.54 6.03 10.57
C VAL A 6 2.65 7.19 9.59
N THR A 7 3.06 6.90 8.35
CA THR A 7 3.18 7.92 7.29
C THR A 7 3.17 7.25 5.91
N GLY A 8 2.89 8.04 4.88
CA GLY A 8 2.94 7.66 3.49
C GLY A 8 3.57 8.77 2.65
N MET A 9 4.39 8.40 1.67
CA MET A 9 5.06 9.35 0.77
C MET A 9 5.21 8.78 -0.64
N MET A 10 5.21 9.65 -1.63
CA MET A 10 5.65 9.28 -2.98
C MET A 10 7.18 9.20 -3.03
N LYS A 11 7.72 8.24 -3.78
CA LYS A 11 9.16 8.25 -4.10
C LYS A 11 9.45 9.37 -5.09
N SER A 12 10.67 9.92 -5.04
CA SER A 12 11.12 10.99 -5.95
C SER A 12 11.06 10.60 -7.43
N SER A 13 11.06 9.31 -7.75
CA SER A 13 10.86 8.81 -9.12
C SER A 13 9.44 9.02 -9.65
N GLY A 14 8.48 9.37 -8.79
CA GLY A 14 7.07 9.58 -9.14
C GLY A 14 6.30 8.32 -9.54
N ASN A 15 6.94 7.14 -9.46
CA ASN A 15 6.35 5.89 -9.94
C ASN A 15 5.83 4.99 -8.83
N GLU A 16 6.13 5.24 -7.57
CA GLU A 16 5.78 4.34 -6.48
C GLU A 16 5.56 5.15 -5.21
N ALA A 17 4.77 4.60 -4.30
CA ALA A 17 4.61 5.12 -2.95
C ALA A 17 5.24 4.19 -1.92
N LEU A 18 5.67 4.78 -0.82
CA LEU A 18 6.14 4.07 0.35
C LEU A 18 5.24 4.43 1.53
N LEU A 19 4.71 3.42 2.21
CA LEU A 19 4.08 3.59 3.52
C LEU A 19 5.01 3.05 4.59
N VAL A 20 5.06 3.74 5.71
CA VAL A 20 5.62 3.24 6.96
C VAL A 20 4.45 2.90 7.86
N MET A 21 4.38 1.64 8.28
CA MET A 21 3.34 1.16 9.17
C MET A 21 3.95 0.48 10.39
N ASN A 22 3.24 0.45 11.51
CA ASN A 22 3.75 -0.06 12.78
C ASN A 22 2.97 -1.32 13.21
N THR A 23 3.70 -2.36 13.62
CA THR A 23 3.14 -3.63 14.12
C THR A 23 2.86 -3.62 15.62
N GLY A 24 3.06 -2.49 16.30
CA GLY A 24 3.15 -2.37 17.76
C GLY A 24 4.58 -2.48 18.30
N SER A 25 5.45 -3.21 17.60
CA SER A 25 6.85 -3.48 18.03
C SER A 25 7.91 -2.95 17.07
N MET A 26 7.59 -2.86 15.78
CA MET A 26 8.52 -2.39 14.76
C MET A 26 7.80 -1.70 13.61
N ASN A 27 8.53 -0.84 12.91
CA ASN A 27 8.07 -0.27 11.66
C ASN A 27 8.30 -1.26 10.50
N LYS A 28 7.32 -1.32 9.62
CA LYS A 28 7.29 -2.08 8.38
C LYS A 28 7.14 -1.13 7.22
N LEU A 29 7.94 -1.39 6.18
CA LEU A 29 7.84 -0.67 4.93
C LEU A 29 6.87 -1.40 4.00
N VAL A 30 5.95 -0.64 3.44
CA VAL A 30 5.02 -1.09 2.41
C VAL A 30 5.33 -0.34 1.14
N LEU A 31 5.66 -1.06 0.07
CA LEU A 31 5.85 -0.47 -1.25
C LEU A 31 4.57 -0.63 -2.05
N VAL A 32 4.07 0.46 -2.63
CA VAL A 32 2.91 0.47 -3.52
C VAL A 32 3.39 0.77 -4.93
N THR A 33 3.15 -0.15 -5.86
CA THR A 33 3.60 0.02 -7.24
C THR A 33 2.81 1.09 -7.99
N LYS A 34 3.39 1.63 -9.06
CA LYS A 34 2.72 2.57 -9.97
C LYS A 34 1.34 2.08 -10.38
N GLN A 35 1.30 0.85 -10.87
CA GLN A 35 0.09 0.27 -11.44
C GLN A 35 -1.00 0.12 -10.37
N ALA A 36 -0.62 -0.24 -9.13
CA ALA A 36 -1.56 -0.26 -8.03
C ALA A 36 -2.21 1.11 -7.80
N LEU A 37 -1.42 2.19 -7.80
CA LEU A 37 -1.95 3.56 -7.61
C LEU A 37 -2.89 4.00 -8.75
N LEU A 38 -2.52 3.68 -9.99
CA LEU A 38 -3.33 3.97 -11.16
C LEU A 38 -4.67 3.23 -11.13
N ASP A 39 -4.68 1.99 -10.65
CA ASP A 39 -5.85 1.11 -10.65
C ASP A 39 -6.80 1.33 -9.47
N LEU A 40 -6.41 2.13 -8.47
CA LEU A 40 -7.25 2.44 -7.31
C LEU A 40 -8.58 3.09 -7.69
N ALA A 41 -8.55 4.01 -8.67
CA ALA A 41 -9.72 4.79 -9.06
C ALA A 41 -9.56 5.46 -10.43
N PHE A 42 -10.71 5.87 -10.99
CA PHE A 42 -10.80 6.64 -12.23
C PHE A 42 -11.03 8.14 -11.93
N PRO A 43 -10.32 9.08 -12.58
CA PRO A 43 -9.27 8.88 -13.58
C PRO A 43 -7.98 8.28 -12.96
N PRO A 44 -7.16 7.53 -13.72
CA PRO A 44 -5.94 6.92 -13.19
C PRO A 44 -4.92 8.01 -12.84
N ARG A 45 -4.49 8.06 -11.58
CA ARG A 45 -3.51 9.02 -11.06
C ARG A 45 -2.42 8.30 -10.28
N CYS A 46 -1.19 8.79 -10.37
CA CYS A 46 -0.05 8.32 -9.59
C CYS A 46 0.66 9.54 -9.01
N ASP A 47 0.06 10.11 -7.98
CA ASP A 47 0.54 11.31 -7.30
C ASP A 47 0.25 11.20 -5.79
N GLU A 48 0.76 12.17 -5.04
CA GLU A 48 0.59 12.20 -3.59
C GLU A 48 -0.87 12.40 -3.18
N SER A 49 -1.67 13.13 -3.96
CA SER A 49 -3.09 13.30 -3.67
C SER A 49 -3.84 11.96 -3.73
N ARG A 50 -3.58 11.14 -4.76
CA ARG A 50 -4.12 9.78 -4.87
C ARG A 50 -3.67 8.88 -3.72
N LEU A 51 -2.42 8.99 -3.30
CA LEU A 51 -1.90 8.24 -2.16
C LEU A 51 -2.66 8.60 -0.87
N GLN A 52 -2.79 9.90 -0.57
CA GLN A 52 -3.47 10.39 0.62
C GLN A 52 -4.96 10.02 0.64
N GLU A 53 -5.64 10.13 -0.50
CA GLU A 53 -7.06 9.78 -0.68
C GLU A 53 -7.35 8.31 -0.34
N TYR A 54 -6.43 7.40 -0.67
CA TYR A 54 -6.60 5.95 -0.49
C TYR A 54 -5.67 5.34 0.57
N MET A 55 -5.10 6.15 1.46
CA MET A 55 -4.16 5.69 2.49
C MET A 55 -4.79 4.65 3.43
N GLY A 56 -6.08 4.79 3.76
CA GLY A 56 -6.82 3.80 4.55
C GLY A 56 -6.92 2.45 3.85
N VAL A 57 -7.38 2.46 2.59
CA VAL A 57 -7.50 1.24 1.77
C VAL A 57 -6.16 0.53 1.60
N LEU A 58 -5.09 1.28 1.27
CA LEU A 58 -3.76 0.72 1.12
C LEU A 58 -3.23 0.13 2.43
N SER A 59 -3.58 0.73 3.57
CA SER A 59 -3.24 0.21 4.91
C SER A 59 -3.96 -1.09 5.23
N ASP A 60 -5.23 -1.22 4.81
CA ASP A 60 -6.01 -2.43 5.01
C ASP A 60 -5.51 -3.58 4.13
N ILE A 61 -5.18 -3.29 2.86
CA ILE A 61 -4.53 -4.26 1.95
C ILE A 61 -3.19 -4.70 2.55
N ALA A 62 -2.36 -3.76 3.00
CA ALA A 62 -1.07 -4.07 3.62
C ALA A 62 -1.23 -4.95 4.86
N SER A 63 -2.17 -4.63 5.74
CA SER A 63 -2.46 -5.39 6.96
C SER A 63 -2.91 -6.81 6.62
N THR A 64 -3.81 -6.96 5.65
CA THR A 64 -4.30 -8.27 5.20
C THR A 64 -3.18 -9.13 4.66
N LYS A 65 -2.29 -8.56 3.82
CA LYS A 65 -1.12 -9.28 3.28
C LYS A 65 -0.13 -9.64 4.39
N TYR A 66 0.10 -8.74 5.33
CA TYR A 66 0.98 -8.98 6.47
C TYR A 66 0.47 -10.12 7.36
N ASP A 67 -0.81 -10.11 7.71
CA ASP A 67 -1.44 -11.16 8.52
C ASP A 67 -1.42 -12.53 7.83
N ARG A 68 -1.38 -12.57 6.49
CA ARG A 68 -1.19 -13.79 5.68
C ARG A 68 0.26 -14.23 5.51
N GLY A 69 1.22 -13.46 6.04
CA GLY A 69 2.65 -13.73 5.87
C GLY A 69 3.19 -13.43 4.46
N GLU A 70 2.47 -12.65 3.64
CA GLU A 70 2.86 -12.26 2.29
C GLU A 70 3.92 -11.14 2.31
N ILE A 71 5.06 -11.43 2.94
CA ILE A 71 6.18 -10.52 3.14
C ILE A 71 7.31 -10.91 2.18
N LYS A 72 7.90 -9.93 1.50
CA LYS A 72 9.02 -10.15 0.59
C LYS A 72 10.29 -10.52 1.37
N PRO A 73 11.30 -11.15 0.74
CA PRO A 73 12.55 -11.52 1.41
C PRO A 73 13.30 -10.35 2.05
N ASP A 74 13.10 -9.13 1.54
CA ASP A 74 13.65 -7.89 2.11
C ASP A 74 12.84 -7.33 3.30
N GLY A 75 11.83 -8.08 3.77
CA GLY A 75 11.00 -7.74 4.91
C GLY A 75 9.86 -6.76 4.62
N ARG A 76 9.67 -6.37 3.35
CA ARG A 76 8.62 -5.40 2.95
C ARG A 76 7.33 -6.09 2.55
N VAL A 77 6.23 -5.37 2.69
CA VAL A 77 4.95 -5.74 2.05
C VAL A 77 4.89 -5.03 0.69
N LEU A 78 4.56 -5.76 -0.37
CA LEU A 78 4.44 -5.21 -1.72
C LEU A 78 2.97 -5.19 -2.14
N ILE A 79 2.40 -4.01 -2.32
CA ILE A 79 1.06 -3.82 -2.89
C ILE A 79 1.17 -3.64 -4.40
N THR A 80 0.49 -4.51 -5.13
CA THR A 80 0.45 -4.55 -6.60
C THR A 80 -0.95 -4.29 -7.13
N SER A 81 -1.06 -4.06 -8.44
CA SER A 81 -2.35 -3.95 -9.14
C SER A 81 -3.29 -5.12 -8.84
N ASN A 82 -2.77 -6.35 -8.78
CA ASN A 82 -3.56 -7.53 -8.43
C ASN A 82 -4.17 -7.45 -7.03
N ASP A 83 -3.47 -6.85 -6.07
CA ASP A 83 -4.00 -6.66 -4.72
C ASP A 83 -5.14 -5.63 -4.71
N VAL A 84 -5.00 -4.57 -5.51
CA VAL A 84 -6.04 -3.56 -5.70
C VAL A 84 -7.26 -4.15 -6.42
N THR A 85 -7.06 -4.93 -7.48
CA THR A 85 -8.15 -5.62 -8.18
C THR A 85 -8.93 -6.54 -7.25
N LYS A 86 -8.23 -7.38 -6.46
CA LYS A 86 -8.87 -8.24 -5.46
C LYS A 86 -9.65 -7.43 -4.42
N TRP A 87 -9.12 -6.30 -3.97
CA TRP A 87 -9.86 -5.43 -3.05
C TRP A 87 -11.13 -4.87 -3.70
N ARG A 88 -11.07 -4.44 -4.97
CA ARG A 88 -12.24 -3.93 -5.71
C ARG A 88 -13.31 -5.00 -5.93
N GLU A 89 -12.92 -6.26 -6.10
CA GLU A 89 -13.84 -7.41 -6.25
C GLU A 89 -14.56 -7.78 -4.93
N LEU A 90 -14.03 -7.34 -3.79
CA LEU A 90 -14.63 -7.58 -2.46
C LEU A 90 -15.61 -6.47 -2.03
N GLN A 91 -15.85 -5.47 -2.88
CA GLN A 91 -16.82 -4.38 -2.68
C GLN A 91 -18.15 -4.72 -3.37
#